data_AF-A0A7S0P421-F1
#
_entry.id   AF-A0A7S0P421-F1
#
_cell.length_a   1.000
_cell.length_b   1.000
_cell.length_c   1.000
_cell.angle_alpha   90.00
_cell.angle_beta   90.00
_cell.angle_gamma   90.00
#
_symmetry.space_group_name_H-M   'P 1'
#
loop_
_entity.id
_entity.type
_entity.pdbx_description
1 polymer ?
#
loop_
_entity_poly.entity_id
_entity_poly.type
_entity_poly.pdbx_seq_one_letter_code
_entity_poly.pdbx_strand_id
1 'polypeptide(L)'
;VMITFVACALTSYMLVAPQHRAASWRSQLSALPASAPFRATPARLALDMKDPAVAEEYASCMALDADAMEEELALSGIIAPPTMSDFDMRSMIVELRLRNAGKIGSQTANEPKKPAEGASAFEVALYEKPAFKALYESFKSAQLANEVNLCIEYLNDARRAAERYGGTAKFDETVAKIDAALSARVEQKVTTGAVCFSGFPSNMGEAGVRMTLESFGSVLAFSCDEAQDGMTLTGRVEFEEVASAKACIDKWDGIDMGLGTTLELRAA
;
A
#
# COMPACT_ATOMS: atom_id res chain seq x y z
N VAL A 1 41.99 -46.67 70.73
CA VAL A 1 40.58 -46.86 70.31
C VAL A 1 40.60 -47.47 68.93
N MET A 2 40.02 -48.67 68.83
CA MET A 2 39.81 -49.45 67.60
C MET A 2 38.96 -48.67 66.58
N ILE A 3 39.04 -49.04 65.29
CA ILE A 3 37.92 -49.48 64.42
C ILE A 3 38.26 -49.25 62.92
N THR A 4 38.58 -50.39 62.26
CA THR A 4 38.16 -50.88 60.91
C THR A 4 38.32 -50.00 59.65
N PHE A 5 39.05 -50.45 58.61
CA PHE A 5 38.60 -51.21 57.41
C PHE A 5 37.47 -50.51 56.63
N VAL A 6 37.52 -50.28 55.31
CA VAL A 6 37.42 -51.30 54.24
C VAL A 6 37.92 -50.76 52.87
N ALA A 7 38.52 -51.67 52.10
CA ALA A 7 38.81 -51.79 50.66
C ALA A 7 37.95 -50.95 49.66
N CYS A 8 38.40 -50.64 48.44
CA CYS A 8 38.39 -51.60 47.33
C CYS A 8 39.07 -51.07 46.04
N ALA A 9 39.90 -51.92 45.43
CA ALA A 9 40.20 -52.17 43.99
C ALA A 9 40.14 -51.01 42.96
N LEU A 10 41.23 -50.73 42.23
CA LEU A 10 41.61 -51.34 40.93
C LEU A 10 40.46 -51.27 39.91
N THR A 11 40.60 -50.78 38.68
CA THR A 11 41.46 -51.34 37.63
C THR A 11 41.38 -50.46 36.37
N SER A 12 42.47 -50.45 35.59
CA SER A 12 42.62 -49.91 34.24
C SER A 12 41.49 -50.28 33.26
N TYR A 13 41.16 -49.37 32.34
CA TYR A 13 40.67 -49.74 31.01
C TYR A 13 41.38 -48.96 29.92
N MET A 14 41.74 -49.73 28.91
CA MET A 14 42.47 -49.39 27.69
C MET A 14 41.64 -48.56 26.69
N LEU A 15 42.39 -47.91 25.79
CA LEU A 15 42.11 -47.65 24.37
C LEU A 15 40.66 -47.37 23.94
N VAL A 16 40.45 -46.25 23.22
CA VAL A 16 40.02 -46.24 21.80
C VAL A 16 40.31 -44.86 21.22
N ALA A 17 41.13 -44.81 20.15
CA ALA A 17 41.21 -43.67 19.26
C ALA A 17 40.10 -43.75 18.20
N PRO A 18 39.31 -42.69 17.93
CA PRO A 18 38.50 -42.62 16.74
C PRO A 18 39.27 -41.91 15.63
N GLN A 19 39.41 -42.62 14.51
CA GLN A 19 40.03 -42.17 13.28
C GLN A 19 39.30 -40.95 12.72
N HIS A 20 40.03 -39.85 12.49
CA HIS A 20 39.57 -38.78 11.62
C HIS A 20 39.54 -39.30 10.18
N ARG A 21 38.34 -39.65 9.69
CA ARG A 21 38.09 -39.83 8.26
C ARG A 21 38.22 -38.47 7.58
N ALA A 22 39.34 -38.28 6.88
CA ALA A 22 39.45 -37.31 5.81
C ALA A 22 38.46 -37.69 4.70
N ALA A 23 37.40 -36.89 4.52
CA ALA A 23 36.59 -36.90 3.32
C ALA A 23 36.88 -35.62 2.54
N SER A 24 37.54 -35.81 1.41
CA SER A 24 38.01 -34.82 0.46
C SER A 24 36.85 -34.06 -0.21
N TRP A 25 36.69 -32.77 0.12
CA TRP A 25 35.81 -31.83 -0.59
C TRP A 25 36.46 -31.25 -1.85
N ARG A 26 37.09 -32.10 -2.67
CA ARG A 26 37.63 -31.71 -3.97
C ARG A 26 37.24 -32.75 -4.99
N SER A 27 36.10 -32.53 -5.67
CA SER A 27 35.83 -32.91 -7.07
C SER A 27 34.34 -32.74 -7.39
N GLN A 28 33.88 -31.50 -7.52
CA GLN A 28 32.67 -31.15 -8.30
C GLN A 28 32.88 -29.77 -8.94
N LEU A 29 33.95 -29.64 -9.73
CA LEU A 29 34.13 -28.54 -10.67
C LEU A 29 34.27 -29.15 -12.06
N SER A 30 33.14 -29.62 -12.58
CA SER A 30 33.04 -30.01 -13.99
C SER A 30 31.61 -29.81 -14.46
N ALA A 31 31.48 -29.00 -15.51
CA ALA A 31 30.28 -28.66 -16.29
C ALA A 31 29.37 -27.56 -15.69
N LEU A 32 29.81 -26.30 -15.76
CA LEU A 32 28.87 -25.21 -16.00
C LEU A 32 28.39 -25.34 -17.45
N PRO A 33 27.09 -25.51 -17.73
CA PRO A 33 26.59 -25.48 -19.09
C PRO A 33 26.81 -24.08 -19.68
N ALA A 34 27.32 -24.04 -20.91
CA ALA A 34 27.41 -22.82 -21.69
C ALA A 34 26.04 -22.13 -21.71
N SER A 35 26.01 -20.83 -21.39
CA SER A 35 24.81 -20.00 -21.43
C SER A 35 24.13 -20.14 -22.78
N ALA A 36 22.96 -20.76 -22.81
CA ALA A 36 22.10 -20.72 -23.98
C ALA A 36 21.72 -19.25 -24.27
N PRO A 37 21.61 -18.82 -25.53
CA PRO A 37 21.01 -17.53 -25.84
C PRO A 37 19.59 -17.51 -25.29
N PHE A 38 19.29 -16.49 -24.47
CA PHE A 38 17.98 -16.32 -23.87
C PHE A 38 16.96 -16.14 -25.00
N ARG A 39 16.14 -17.17 -25.26
CA ARG A 39 15.00 -17.03 -26.18
C ARG A 39 13.95 -16.24 -25.41
N ALA A 40 13.98 -14.91 -25.55
CA ALA A 40 12.97 -14.05 -24.96
C ALA A 40 11.61 -14.48 -25.51
N THR A 41 10.73 -14.93 -24.61
CA THR A 41 9.29 -14.93 -24.89
C THR A 41 8.92 -13.47 -25.14
N PRO A 42 8.18 -13.12 -26.22
CA PRO A 42 7.72 -11.76 -26.38
C PRO A 42 6.91 -11.43 -25.12
N ALA A 43 7.41 -10.49 -24.33
CA ALA A 43 6.62 -9.92 -23.26
C ALA A 43 5.41 -9.30 -23.94
N ARG A 44 4.28 -9.97 -23.89
CA ARG A 44 2.99 -9.36 -24.20
C ARG A 44 2.41 -8.94 -22.87
N LEU A 45 2.99 -7.90 -22.27
CA LEU A 45 2.22 -7.12 -21.31
C LEU A 45 1.21 -6.35 -22.18
N ALA A 46 -0.08 -6.53 -21.93
CA ALA A 46 -1.09 -5.76 -22.64
C ALA A 46 -0.90 -4.28 -22.28
N LEU A 47 -0.19 -3.54 -23.12
CA LEU A 47 -0.10 -2.09 -23.02
C LEU A 47 -1.53 -1.52 -23.03
N ASP A 48 -1.88 -0.73 -22.03
CA ASP A 48 -3.15 -0.02 -22.03
C ASP A 48 -3.07 1.16 -22.99
N MET A 49 -3.65 0.99 -24.18
CA MET A 49 -3.70 2.03 -25.22
C MET A 49 -4.51 3.27 -24.80
N LYS A 50 -5.20 3.24 -23.65
CA LYS A 50 -5.91 4.39 -23.08
C LYS A 50 -5.06 5.23 -22.14
N ASP A 51 -3.86 4.77 -21.80
CA ASP A 51 -2.93 5.54 -20.98
C ASP A 51 -2.27 6.65 -21.83
N PRO A 52 -2.38 7.94 -21.44
CA PRO A 52 -1.78 9.04 -22.18
C PRO A 52 -0.25 8.91 -22.30
N ALA A 53 0.43 8.30 -21.32
CA ALA A 53 1.87 8.09 -21.38
C ALA A 53 2.26 7.03 -22.42
N VAL A 54 1.41 6.02 -22.65
CA VAL A 54 1.61 5.03 -23.72
C VAL A 54 1.37 5.67 -25.08
N ALA A 55 0.35 6.53 -25.21
CA ALA A 55 0.04 7.23 -26.45
C ALA A 55 1.14 8.23 -26.88
N GLU A 56 1.75 8.94 -25.94
CA GLU A 56 2.88 9.85 -26.20
C GLU A 56 4.13 9.10 -26.68
N GLU A 57 4.50 8.03 -25.99
CA GLU A 57 5.65 7.20 -26.40
C GLU A 57 5.37 6.50 -27.74
N TYR A 58 4.14 6.03 -27.96
CA TYR A 58 3.73 5.43 -29.23
C TYR A 58 3.79 6.45 -30.38
N ALA A 59 3.37 7.70 -30.17
CA ALA A 59 3.51 8.77 -31.15
C ALA A 59 4.99 9.06 -31.48
N SER A 60 5.88 8.97 -30.48
CA SER A 60 7.33 9.10 -30.69
C SER A 60 7.90 7.93 -31.51
N CYS A 61 7.44 6.70 -31.26
CA CYS A 61 7.86 5.51 -31.99
C CYS A 61 7.27 5.45 -33.42
N MET A 62 6.13 6.10 -33.67
CA MET A 62 5.57 6.21 -35.02
C MET A 62 6.47 7.00 -35.97
N ALA A 63 7.32 7.90 -35.44
CA ALA A 63 8.28 8.69 -36.20
C ALA A 63 9.60 7.96 -36.51
N LEU A 64 9.83 6.78 -35.90
CA LEU A 64 11.02 5.95 -36.15
C LEU A 64 10.80 5.02 -37.35
N ASP A 65 11.83 4.89 -38.17
CA ASP A 65 11.93 3.92 -39.26
C ASP A 65 12.28 2.52 -38.74
N ALA A 66 12.03 1.50 -39.57
CA ALA A 66 12.22 0.10 -39.20
C ALA A 66 13.66 -0.21 -38.75
N ASP A 67 14.63 0.38 -39.43
CA ASP A 67 16.06 0.17 -39.14
C ASP A 67 16.45 0.77 -37.79
N ALA A 68 16.01 1.99 -37.44
CA ALA A 68 16.29 2.57 -36.12
C ALA A 68 15.59 1.84 -34.98
N MET A 69 14.42 1.24 -35.25
CA MET A 69 13.70 0.42 -34.28
C MET A 69 14.46 -0.88 -33.96
N GLU A 70 15.01 -1.55 -34.98
CA GLU A 70 15.84 -2.74 -34.78
C GLU A 70 17.13 -2.43 -34.02
N GLU A 71 17.77 -1.29 -34.30
CA GLU A 71 18.97 -0.85 -33.59
C GLU A 71 18.69 -0.54 -32.10
N GLU A 72 17.58 0.11 -31.78
CA GLU A 72 17.19 0.42 -30.39
C GLU A 72 16.85 -0.85 -29.58
N LEU A 73 16.19 -1.83 -30.23
CA LEU A 73 15.92 -3.14 -29.64
C LEU A 73 17.22 -3.91 -29.39
N ALA A 74 18.17 -3.87 -30.35
CA ALA A 74 19.47 -4.50 -30.21
C ALA A 74 20.30 -3.88 -29.08
N LEU A 75 20.28 -2.54 -28.94
CA LEU A 75 20.91 -1.84 -27.81
C LEU A 75 20.30 -2.24 -26.46
N SER A 76 19.00 -2.55 -26.45
CA SER A 76 18.28 -3.05 -25.27
C SER A 76 18.48 -4.56 -25.03
N GLY A 77 19.33 -5.22 -25.83
CA GLY A 77 19.66 -6.64 -25.71
C GLY A 77 18.62 -7.60 -26.29
N ILE A 78 17.65 -7.10 -27.06
CA ILE A 78 16.59 -7.89 -27.70
C ILE A 78 16.84 -7.95 -29.20
N ILE A 79 17.13 -9.15 -29.72
CA ILE A 79 17.21 -9.38 -31.16
C ILE A 79 15.79 -9.64 -31.66
N ALA A 80 15.20 -8.66 -32.36
CA ALA A 80 13.92 -8.84 -33.01
C ALA A 80 14.03 -9.93 -34.10
N PRO A 81 13.10 -10.90 -34.16
CA PRO A 81 13.10 -11.88 -35.23
C PRO A 81 12.75 -11.19 -36.56
N PRO A 82 13.40 -11.56 -37.70
CA PRO A 82 13.23 -10.89 -39.00
C PRO A 82 11.84 -11.08 -39.65
N THR A 83 10.92 -11.75 -38.96
CA THR A 83 9.52 -11.95 -39.38
C THR A 83 8.53 -11.14 -38.53
N MET A 84 9.03 -10.26 -37.66
CA MET A 84 8.21 -9.45 -36.76
C MET A 84 7.58 -8.27 -37.51
N SER A 85 6.32 -7.93 -37.21
CA SER A 85 5.66 -6.78 -37.82
C SER A 85 6.14 -5.47 -37.19
N ASP A 86 6.19 -4.38 -37.97
CA ASP A 86 6.56 -3.04 -37.50
C ASP A 86 5.75 -2.60 -36.28
N PHE A 87 4.48 -3.00 -36.22
CA PHE A 87 3.60 -2.72 -35.09
C PHE A 87 4.06 -3.43 -33.80
N ASP A 88 4.49 -4.68 -33.91
CA ASP A 88 4.96 -5.43 -32.75
C ASP A 88 6.34 -4.91 -32.28
N MET A 89 7.22 -4.51 -33.20
CA MET A 89 8.51 -3.88 -32.86
C MET A 89 8.30 -2.54 -32.12
N ARG A 90 7.36 -1.72 -32.60
CA ARG A 90 6.97 -0.46 -31.94
C ARG A 90 6.41 -0.70 -30.55
N SER A 91 5.53 -1.68 -30.40
CA SER A 91 4.93 -2.02 -29.12
C SER A 91 6.00 -2.47 -28.12
N MET A 92 7.00 -3.25 -28.56
CA MET A 92 8.13 -3.65 -27.72
C MET A 92 9.04 -2.49 -27.32
N ILE A 93 9.31 -1.54 -28.21
CA ILE A 93 10.11 -0.35 -27.88
C ILE A 93 9.37 0.52 -26.87
N VAL A 94 8.07 0.74 -27.07
CA VAL A 94 7.23 1.48 -26.12
C VAL A 94 7.23 0.80 -24.76
N GLU A 95 7.07 -0.53 -24.70
CA GLU A 95 7.21 -1.30 -23.46
C GLU A 95 8.58 -1.11 -22.80
N LEU A 96 9.66 -1.21 -23.56
CA LEU A 96 11.04 -1.03 -23.08
C LEU A 96 11.29 0.37 -22.52
N ARG A 97 10.87 1.42 -23.24
CA ARG A 97 11.02 2.81 -22.82
C ARG A 97 10.21 3.09 -21.56
N LEU A 98 8.96 2.64 -21.53
CA LEU A 98 8.09 2.80 -20.36
C LEU A 98 8.57 1.99 -19.16
N ARG A 99 9.19 0.82 -19.38
CA ARG A 99 9.82 0.03 -18.31
C ARG A 99 11.11 0.68 -17.80
N ASN A 100 11.96 1.19 -18.69
CA ASN A 100 13.18 1.92 -18.32
C ASN A 100 12.88 3.24 -17.62
N ALA A 101 11.78 3.90 -17.98
CA ALA A 101 11.25 5.08 -17.31
C ALA A 101 10.57 4.76 -15.96
N GLY A 102 10.48 3.47 -15.57
CA GLY A 102 9.82 3.04 -14.33
C GLY A 102 8.29 3.18 -14.32
N LYS A 103 7.69 3.55 -15.45
CA LYS A 103 6.23 3.75 -15.62
C LYS A 103 5.47 2.42 -15.77
N ILE A 104 6.13 1.35 -16.21
CA ILE A 104 5.60 -0.02 -16.22
C ILE A 104 6.29 -0.82 -15.12
N GLY A 105 5.72 -0.80 -13.91
CA GLY A 105 6.21 -1.49 -12.73
C GLY A 105 5.72 -0.83 -11.44
N SER A 106 5.57 0.49 -11.48
CA SER A 106 4.61 1.20 -10.66
C SER A 106 3.23 0.91 -11.23
N GLN A 107 2.41 0.13 -10.52
CA GLN A 107 0.96 0.19 -10.71
C GLN A 107 0.62 1.68 -10.84
N THR A 108 0.11 2.09 -12.00
CA THR A 108 -0.54 3.38 -12.13
C THR A 108 -1.41 3.53 -10.89
N ALA A 109 -1.19 4.62 -10.15
CA ALA A 109 -1.98 4.99 -8.99
C ALA A 109 -3.39 5.30 -9.50
N ASN A 110 -4.11 4.26 -9.88
CA ASN A 110 -5.55 4.28 -10.02
C ASN A 110 -6.02 4.80 -8.67
N GLU A 111 -6.75 5.91 -8.71
CA GLU A 111 -7.47 6.41 -7.55
C GLU A 111 -8.07 5.21 -6.81
N PRO A 112 -7.85 5.11 -5.50
CA PRO A 112 -8.21 3.92 -4.77
C PRO A 112 -9.69 3.66 -5.03
N LYS A 113 -10.02 2.52 -5.65
CA LYS A 113 -11.40 2.19 -5.98
C LYS A 113 -12.12 1.91 -4.67
N LYS A 114 -13.27 2.55 -4.46
CA LYS A 114 -14.14 2.26 -3.32
C LYS A 114 -14.35 0.74 -3.26
N PRO A 115 -14.15 0.10 -2.10
CA PRO A 115 -14.32 -1.34 -1.98
C PRO A 115 -15.74 -1.76 -2.41
N ALA A 116 -15.85 -2.91 -3.05
CA ALA A 116 -17.14 -3.46 -3.46
C ALA A 116 -18.02 -3.79 -2.23
N GLU A 117 -19.34 -3.79 -2.40
CA GLU A 117 -20.28 -4.25 -1.37
C GLU A 117 -20.03 -5.75 -1.10
N GLY A 118 -19.33 -6.05 0.00
CA GLY A 118 -18.84 -7.40 0.33
C GLY A 118 -17.31 -7.52 0.44
N ALA A 119 -16.57 -6.41 0.28
CA ALA A 119 -15.14 -6.34 0.54
C ALA A 119 -14.79 -6.72 2.00
N SER A 120 -13.58 -7.20 2.19
CA SER A 120 -13.08 -7.52 3.53
C SER A 120 -12.97 -6.25 4.40
N ALA A 121 -13.15 -6.37 5.71
CA ALA A 121 -13.03 -5.23 6.63
C ALA A 121 -11.65 -4.54 6.52
N PHE A 122 -10.63 -5.32 6.14
CA PHE A 122 -9.30 -4.84 5.82
C PHE A 122 -9.25 -3.92 4.59
N GLU A 123 -9.91 -4.27 3.49
CA GLU A 123 -9.96 -3.44 2.28
C GLU A 123 -10.72 -2.13 2.51
N VAL A 124 -11.80 -2.20 3.30
CA VAL A 124 -12.53 -1.01 3.76
C VAL A 124 -11.62 -0.11 4.58
N ALA A 125 -10.89 -0.65 5.56
CA ALA A 125 -9.98 0.12 6.39
C ALA A 125 -8.80 0.72 5.59
N LEU A 126 -8.25 0.00 4.60
CA LEU A 126 -7.21 0.55 3.72
C LEU A 126 -7.71 1.74 2.88
N TYR A 127 -9.00 1.76 2.54
CA TYR A 127 -9.62 2.83 1.77
C TYR A 127 -9.98 4.03 2.65
N GLU A 128 -10.67 3.79 3.76
CA GLU A 128 -11.24 4.83 4.61
C GLU A 128 -10.24 5.46 5.58
N LYS A 129 -9.19 4.72 5.98
CA LYS A 129 -8.23 5.13 7.01
C LYS A 129 -6.82 5.24 6.43
N PRO A 130 -6.38 6.43 5.98
CA PRO A 130 -5.04 6.61 5.40
C PRO A 130 -3.91 6.36 6.43
N ALA A 131 -4.15 6.61 7.72
CA ALA A 131 -3.20 6.29 8.78
C ALA A 131 -2.95 4.77 8.90
N PHE A 132 -4.01 3.97 8.80
CA PHE A 132 -3.89 2.51 8.75
C PHE A 132 -3.16 2.03 7.50
N LYS A 133 -3.46 2.62 6.33
CA LYS A 133 -2.73 2.34 5.09
C LYS A 133 -1.24 2.65 5.22
N ALA A 134 -0.87 3.78 5.81
CA ALA A 134 0.53 4.14 6.05
C ALA A 134 1.22 3.16 7.01
N LEU A 135 0.54 2.75 8.08
CA LEU A 135 1.04 1.72 9.00
C LEU A 135 1.29 0.39 8.28
N TYR A 136 0.32 -0.06 7.48
CA TYR A 136 0.41 -1.30 6.70
C TYR A 136 1.60 -1.28 5.72
N GLU A 137 1.75 -0.20 4.94
CA GLU A 137 2.88 -0.04 4.02
C GLU A 137 4.22 0.06 4.77
N SER A 138 4.25 0.63 5.97
CA SER A 138 5.45 0.64 6.81
C SER A 138 5.88 -0.78 7.20
N PHE A 139 4.95 -1.66 7.59
CA PHE A 139 5.25 -3.06 7.92
C PHE A 139 5.68 -3.86 6.68
N LYS A 140 5.04 -3.61 5.53
CA LYS A 140 5.41 -4.23 4.26
C LYS A 140 6.83 -3.81 3.82
N SER A 141 7.16 -2.53 3.92
CA SER A 141 8.49 -2.02 3.59
C SER A 141 9.58 -2.54 4.54
N ALA A 142 9.24 -2.74 5.81
CA ALA A 142 10.13 -3.33 6.81
C ALA A 142 10.24 -4.87 6.72
N GLN A 143 9.54 -5.50 5.77
CA GLN A 143 9.49 -6.96 5.57
C GLN A 143 9.02 -7.74 6.81
N LEU A 144 8.13 -7.13 7.60
CA LEU A 144 7.54 -7.69 8.81
C LEU A 144 6.29 -8.52 8.46
N ALA A 145 6.52 -9.77 8.01
CA ALA A 145 5.46 -10.62 7.48
C ALA A 145 4.36 -10.96 8.51
N ASN A 146 4.72 -11.15 9.78
CA ASN A 146 3.76 -11.49 10.84
C ASN A 146 2.83 -10.31 11.14
N GLU A 147 3.37 -9.10 11.17
CA GLU A 147 2.65 -7.86 11.43
C GLU A 147 1.71 -7.52 10.26
N VAL A 148 2.14 -7.77 9.01
CA VAL A 148 1.29 -7.66 7.82
C VAL A 148 0.11 -8.64 7.90
N ASN A 149 0.36 -9.90 8.24
CA ASN A 149 -0.71 -10.89 8.40
C ASN A 149 -1.64 -10.54 9.57
N LEU A 150 -1.09 -10.01 10.66
CA LEU A 150 -1.86 -9.58 11.81
C LEU A 150 -2.80 -8.43 11.44
N CYS A 151 -2.37 -7.44 10.65
CA CYS A 151 -3.26 -6.39 10.14
C CYS A 151 -4.44 -6.98 9.35
N ILE A 152 -4.20 -8.00 8.52
CA ILE A 152 -5.26 -8.60 7.70
C ILE A 152 -6.20 -9.46 8.56
N GLU A 153 -5.65 -10.28 9.44
CA GLU A 153 -6.44 -11.21 10.25
C GLU A 153 -7.19 -10.52 11.39
N TYR A 154 -6.58 -9.53 12.06
CA TYR A 154 -7.20 -8.83 13.18
C TYR A 154 -8.47 -8.08 12.76
N LEU A 155 -8.46 -7.44 11.59
CA LEU A 155 -9.63 -6.71 11.08
C LEU A 155 -10.76 -7.64 10.61
N ASN A 156 -10.44 -8.85 10.15
CA ASN A 156 -11.43 -9.80 9.65
C ASN A 156 -11.95 -10.75 10.74
N ASP A 157 -11.08 -11.21 11.65
CA ASP A 157 -11.40 -12.11 12.77
C ASP A 157 -10.37 -11.95 13.90
N ALA A 158 -10.64 -11.00 14.81
CA ALA A 158 -9.79 -10.70 15.95
C ALA A 158 -9.54 -11.91 16.87
N ARG A 159 -10.49 -12.84 16.97
CA ARG A 159 -10.35 -14.04 17.81
C ARG A 159 -9.31 -15.00 17.21
N ARG A 160 -9.38 -15.25 15.90
CA ARG A 160 -8.36 -16.07 15.21
C ARG A 160 -6.98 -15.43 15.24
N ALA A 161 -6.91 -14.11 15.13
CA ALA A 161 -5.64 -13.39 15.26
C ALA A 161 -5.01 -13.60 16.65
N ALA A 162 -5.81 -13.53 17.73
CA ALA A 162 -5.36 -13.79 19.09
C ALA A 162 -4.90 -15.25 19.30
N GLU A 163 -5.57 -16.22 18.70
CA GLU A 163 -5.17 -17.64 18.78
C GLU A 163 -3.83 -17.92 18.09
N ARG A 164 -3.53 -17.22 16.98
CA ARG A 164 -2.33 -17.46 16.16
C ARG A 164 -1.10 -16.66 16.58
N TYR A 165 -1.32 -15.41 16.98
CA TYR A 165 -0.24 -14.45 17.24
C TYR A 165 -0.18 -13.99 18.71
N GLY A 166 -1.22 -14.31 19.50
CA GLY A 166 -1.30 -13.93 20.91
C GLY A 166 -0.24 -14.60 21.79
N GLY A 167 -0.14 -14.13 23.04
CA GLY A 167 0.82 -14.65 24.02
C GLY A 167 2.23 -14.04 23.91
N THR A 168 2.41 -13.01 23.08
CA THR A 168 3.67 -12.26 22.96
C THR A 168 3.43 -10.78 23.21
N ALA A 169 4.35 -10.10 23.91
CA ALA A 169 4.25 -8.65 24.15
C ALA A 169 4.22 -7.83 22.85
N LYS A 170 4.85 -8.34 21.79
CA LYS A 170 4.83 -7.73 20.44
C LYS A 170 3.45 -7.76 19.79
N PHE A 171 2.62 -8.76 20.08
CA PHE A 171 1.25 -8.81 19.58
C PHE A 171 0.44 -7.64 20.16
N ASP A 172 0.47 -7.46 21.48
CA ASP A 172 -0.26 -6.40 22.16
C ASP A 172 0.20 -5.01 21.68
N GLU A 173 1.51 -4.81 21.52
CA GLU A 173 2.06 -3.56 20.95
C GLU A 173 1.59 -3.30 19.51
N THR A 174 1.49 -4.34 18.69
CA THR A 174 1.11 -4.20 17.27
C THR A 174 -0.40 -3.97 17.14
N VAL A 175 -1.20 -4.68 17.95
CA VAL A 175 -2.65 -4.45 18.04
C VAL A 175 -2.93 -3.01 18.51
N ALA A 176 -2.23 -2.53 19.54
CA ALA A 176 -2.39 -1.14 19.99
C ALA A 176 -2.06 -0.12 18.90
N LYS A 177 -1.04 -0.37 18.06
CA LYS A 177 -0.73 0.47 16.89
C LYS A 177 -1.80 0.40 15.82
N ILE A 178 -2.36 -0.79 15.56
CA ILE A 178 -3.45 -0.98 14.62
C ILE A 178 -4.68 -0.20 15.10
N ASP A 179 -5.09 -0.37 16.36
CA ASP A 179 -6.24 0.33 16.95
C ASP A 179 -6.03 1.85 16.96
N ALA A 180 -4.81 2.32 17.28
CA ALA A 180 -4.45 3.74 17.18
C ALA A 180 -4.56 4.26 15.74
N ALA A 181 -4.13 3.49 14.74
CA ALA A 181 -4.21 3.88 13.34
C ALA A 181 -5.64 3.81 12.77
N LEU A 182 -6.49 2.92 13.28
CA LEU A 182 -7.91 2.84 12.93
C LEU A 182 -8.73 3.97 13.57
N SER A 183 -8.38 4.37 14.79
CA SER A 183 -9.01 5.46 15.52
C SER A 183 -8.44 6.85 15.18
N ALA A 184 -7.31 6.91 14.49
CA ALA A 184 -6.73 8.17 14.02
C ALA A 184 -7.73 8.90 13.11
N ARG A 185 -7.94 10.19 13.41
CA ARG A 185 -8.72 11.08 12.54
C ARG A 185 -8.04 11.16 11.17
N VAL A 186 -8.85 11.17 10.12
CA VAL A 186 -8.36 11.32 8.75
C VAL A 186 -7.85 12.74 8.62
N GLU A 187 -6.54 12.96 8.75
CA GLU A 187 -5.93 14.25 8.47
C GLU A 187 -6.10 14.56 6.98
N GLN A 188 -7.11 15.36 6.66
CA GLN A 188 -7.38 15.76 5.30
C GLN A 188 -6.34 16.81 4.90
N LYS A 189 -5.73 16.63 3.72
CA LYS A 189 -4.77 17.59 3.19
C LYS A 189 -5.52 18.82 2.68
N VAL A 190 -5.78 19.77 3.57
CA VAL A 190 -6.44 21.05 3.25
C VAL A 190 -5.45 21.94 2.49
N THR A 191 -5.56 21.95 1.16
CA THR A 191 -4.75 22.82 0.28
C THR A 191 -5.45 24.11 -0.11
N THR A 192 -6.76 24.19 0.07
CA THR A 192 -7.62 25.31 -0.32
C THR A 192 -8.46 25.76 0.88
N GLY A 193 -9.03 26.98 0.83
CA GLY A 193 -9.99 27.45 1.83
C GLY A 193 -11.37 26.80 1.70
N ALA A 194 -11.58 25.90 0.74
CA ALA A 194 -12.88 25.34 0.43
C ALA A 194 -13.13 24.03 1.18
N VAL A 195 -14.32 23.91 1.77
CA VAL A 195 -14.78 22.76 2.55
C VAL A 195 -16.20 22.40 2.09
N CYS A 196 -16.40 21.14 1.73
CA CYS A 196 -17.72 20.55 1.55
C CYS A 196 -18.21 20.00 2.89
N PHE A 197 -19.47 20.21 3.23
CA PHE A 197 -20.06 19.71 4.45
C PHE A 197 -21.33 18.91 4.18
N SER A 198 -21.61 17.93 5.04
CA SER A 198 -22.88 17.20 5.07
C SER A 198 -23.21 16.77 6.49
N GLY A 199 -24.51 16.63 6.79
CA GLY A 199 -25.00 16.13 8.08
C GLY A 199 -25.41 17.23 9.07
N PHE A 200 -25.44 18.50 8.65
CA PHE A 200 -26.05 19.54 9.49
C PHE A 200 -27.56 19.32 9.56
N PRO A 201 -28.21 19.42 10.74
CA PRO A 201 -29.65 19.24 10.83
C PRO A 201 -30.43 20.29 10.01
N SER A 202 -31.47 19.87 9.29
CA SER A 202 -32.32 20.79 8.50
C SER A 202 -32.98 21.88 9.35
N ASN A 203 -33.25 21.61 10.64
CA ASN A 203 -33.81 22.59 11.57
C ASN A 203 -32.88 23.80 11.84
N MET A 204 -31.59 23.69 11.53
CA MET A 204 -30.61 24.75 11.74
C MET A 204 -30.74 25.85 10.67
N GLY A 205 -31.21 25.46 9.48
CA GLY A 205 -31.36 26.33 8.32
C GLY A 205 -30.03 26.86 7.77
N GLU A 206 -30.07 27.37 6.54
CA GLU A 206 -28.90 27.93 5.85
C GLU A 206 -28.16 28.98 6.69
N ALA A 207 -28.90 29.91 7.31
CA ALA A 207 -28.33 30.98 8.13
C ALA A 207 -27.62 30.44 9.39
N GLY A 208 -28.17 29.40 10.03
CA GLY A 208 -27.56 28.78 11.21
C GLY A 208 -26.27 28.04 10.88
N VAL A 209 -26.25 27.33 9.75
CA VAL A 209 -25.03 26.67 9.25
C VAL A 209 -23.96 27.70 8.91
N ARG A 210 -24.33 28.78 8.20
CA ARG A 210 -23.41 29.86 7.85
C ARG A 210 -22.78 30.51 9.09
N MET A 211 -23.58 30.92 10.08
CA MET A 211 -23.08 31.53 11.31
C MET A 211 -22.13 30.60 12.08
N THR A 212 -22.39 29.30 12.04
CA THR A 212 -21.55 28.29 12.67
C THR A 212 -20.19 28.21 12.00
N LEU A 213 -20.16 28.22 10.66
CA LEU A 213 -18.92 28.17 9.89
C LEU A 213 -18.14 29.49 9.98
N GLU A 214 -18.82 30.63 10.01
CA GLU A 214 -18.21 31.95 10.20
C GLU A 214 -17.47 32.09 11.55
N SER A 215 -17.76 31.23 12.54
CA SER A 215 -17.00 31.19 13.80
C SER A 215 -15.52 30.77 13.63
N PHE A 216 -15.18 30.17 12.48
CA PHE A 216 -13.81 29.74 12.14
C PHE A 216 -13.03 30.76 11.32
N GLY A 217 -13.71 31.69 10.66
CA GLY A 217 -13.09 32.70 9.80
C GLY A 217 -14.07 33.31 8.81
N SER A 218 -13.61 34.33 8.10
CA SER A 218 -14.37 35.01 7.05
C SER A 218 -14.69 34.06 5.90
N VAL A 219 -15.95 34.06 5.47
CA VAL A 219 -16.46 33.22 4.37
C VAL A 219 -16.53 34.03 3.08
N LEU A 220 -15.82 33.59 2.05
CA LEU A 220 -15.84 34.12 0.68
C LEU A 220 -17.09 33.70 -0.09
N ALA A 221 -17.41 32.41 -0.04
CA ALA A 221 -18.54 31.82 -0.75
C ALA A 221 -19.20 30.74 0.10
N PHE A 222 -20.53 30.65 0.00
CA PHE A 222 -21.31 29.70 0.76
C PHE A 222 -22.49 29.22 -0.07
N SER A 223 -22.71 27.91 -0.09
CA SER A 223 -23.89 27.27 -0.64
C SER A 223 -24.36 26.18 0.31
N CYS A 224 -25.68 26.08 0.49
CA CYS A 224 -26.31 25.09 1.35
C CYS A 224 -27.59 24.61 0.68
N ASP A 225 -27.74 23.31 0.59
CA ASP A 225 -28.87 22.63 -0.03
C ASP A 225 -29.39 21.56 0.94
N GLU A 226 -30.70 21.32 0.91
CA GLU A 226 -31.30 20.19 1.62
C GLU A 226 -30.86 18.87 0.96
N ALA A 227 -30.40 17.93 1.76
CA ALA A 227 -30.02 16.61 1.28
C ALA A 227 -31.27 15.82 0.85
N GLN A 228 -31.06 14.79 0.04
CA GLN A 228 -32.15 13.91 -0.42
C GLN A 228 -32.87 13.17 0.72
N ASP A 229 -32.24 13.08 1.89
CA ASP A 229 -32.85 12.49 3.09
C ASP A 229 -33.93 13.39 3.73
N GLY A 230 -34.02 14.66 3.33
CA GLY A 230 -34.95 15.67 3.86
C GLY A 230 -34.72 16.05 5.32
N MET A 231 -33.66 15.55 5.94
CA MET A 231 -33.38 15.70 7.38
C MET A 231 -32.04 16.40 7.63
N THR A 232 -31.14 16.39 6.63
CA THR A 232 -29.84 17.01 6.72
C THR A 232 -29.61 18.06 5.64
N LEU A 233 -28.64 18.92 5.89
CA LEU A 233 -28.15 19.94 4.99
C LEU A 233 -26.76 19.52 4.49
N THR A 234 -26.54 19.74 3.22
CA THR A 234 -25.26 19.57 2.54
C THR A 234 -24.87 20.86 1.86
N GLY A 235 -23.59 21.08 1.63
CA GLY A 235 -23.19 22.31 0.99
C GLY A 235 -21.68 22.49 0.90
N ARG A 236 -21.30 23.71 0.55
CA ARG A 236 -19.91 24.11 0.38
C ARG A 236 -19.70 25.47 1.00
N VAL A 237 -18.60 25.60 1.74
CA VAL A 237 -18.11 26.87 2.26
C VAL A 237 -16.71 27.11 1.75
N GLU A 238 -16.38 28.34 1.40
CA GLU A 238 -15.05 28.78 1.05
C GLU A 238 -14.62 29.87 2.00
N PHE A 239 -13.56 29.63 2.77
CA PHE A 239 -12.96 30.58 3.69
C PHE A 239 -11.88 31.41 3.00
N GLU A 240 -11.67 32.63 3.49
CA GLU A 240 -10.55 33.48 3.04
C GLU A 240 -9.19 32.84 3.33
N GLU A 241 -9.07 32.13 4.46
CA GLU A 241 -7.84 31.48 4.87
C GLU A 241 -7.94 29.95 4.90
N VAL A 242 -6.89 29.29 4.40
CA VAL A 242 -6.73 27.82 4.47
C VAL A 242 -6.66 27.34 5.92
N ALA A 243 -6.16 28.17 6.84
CA ALA A 243 -6.11 27.85 8.27
C ALA A 243 -7.50 27.72 8.89
N SER A 244 -8.46 28.56 8.49
CA SER A 244 -9.85 28.49 8.95
C SER A 244 -10.55 27.23 8.45
N ALA A 245 -10.33 26.86 7.19
CA ALA A 245 -10.82 25.60 6.62
C ALA A 245 -10.29 24.38 7.39
N LYS A 246 -8.98 24.37 7.71
CA LYS A 246 -8.37 23.31 8.51
C LYS A 246 -8.94 23.25 9.92
N ALA A 247 -9.04 24.39 10.62
CA ALA A 247 -9.60 24.44 11.97
C ALA A 247 -11.08 23.98 12.01
N CYS A 248 -11.84 24.29 10.96
CA CYS A 248 -13.22 23.85 10.80
C CYS A 248 -13.31 22.33 10.69
N ILE A 249 -12.54 21.72 9.77
CA ILE A 249 -12.50 20.25 9.59
C ILE A 249 -12.01 19.58 10.87
N ASP A 250 -10.88 20.02 11.44
CA ASP A 250 -10.28 19.41 12.63
C ASP A 250 -11.23 19.40 13.84
N LYS A 251 -12.10 20.42 13.94
CA LYS A 251 -13.05 20.55 15.06
C LYS A 251 -14.39 19.88 14.80
N TRP A 252 -14.98 20.02 13.61
CA TRP A 252 -16.36 19.62 13.34
C TRP A 252 -16.51 18.29 12.58
N ASP A 253 -15.47 17.80 11.90
CA ASP A 253 -15.54 16.52 11.22
C ASP A 253 -15.71 15.37 12.24
N GLY A 254 -16.73 14.53 12.03
CA GLY A 254 -17.06 13.41 12.90
C GLY A 254 -17.85 13.77 14.17
N ILE A 255 -18.33 15.03 14.33
CA ILE A 255 -19.21 15.38 15.44
C ILE A 255 -20.61 14.77 15.22
N ASP A 256 -21.11 14.05 16.24
CA ASP A 256 -22.51 13.60 16.30
C ASP A 256 -23.43 14.79 16.60
N MET A 257 -24.34 15.10 15.67
CA MET A 257 -25.34 16.16 15.79
C MET A 257 -26.65 15.67 16.41
N GLY A 258 -26.66 14.45 16.93
CA GLY A 258 -27.83 13.77 17.46
C GLY A 258 -28.63 13.07 16.37
N LEU A 259 -29.62 12.29 16.80
CA LEU A 259 -30.49 11.50 15.92
C LEU A 259 -29.75 10.51 14.98
N GLY A 260 -28.49 10.18 15.29
CA GLY A 260 -27.67 9.29 14.48
C GLY A 260 -27.03 9.96 13.26
N THR A 261 -27.08 11.29 13.17
CA THR A 261 -26.42 12.04 12.09
C THR A 261 -25.05 12.52 12.53
N THR A 262 -24.01 12.06 11.84
CA THR A 262 -22.63 12.53 12.03
C THR A 262 -22.29 13.55 10.97
N LEU A 263 -21.64 14.64 11.38
CA LEU A 263 -21.11 15.62 10.45
C LEU A 263 -19.92 15.05 9.70
N GLU A 264 -19.95 15.22 8.38
CA GLU A 264 -18.80 14.98 7.52
C GLU A 264 -18.38 16.30 6.90
N LEU A 265 -17.16 16.73 7.20
CA LEU A 265 -16.55 17.91 6.57
C LEU A 265 -15.36 17.45 5.76
N ARG A 266 -15.36 17.73 4.46
CA ARG A 266 -14.30 17.33 3.53
C ARG A 266 -13.62 18.53 2.89
N ALA A 267 -12.30 18.51 2.80
CA ALA A 267 -11.58 19.47 1.98
C ALA A 267 -12.01 19.32 0.51
N ALA A 268 -12.30 20.44 -0.16
CA ALA A 268 -12.76 20.48 -1.54
C ALA A 268 -11.62 20.61 -2.56
#